data_AF-A0A7T8IPW8-F1
#
_entry.id   AF-A0A7T8IPW8-F1
#
_cell.length_a   1.000
_cell.length_b   1.000
_cell.length_c   1.000
_cell.angle_alpha   90.00
_cell.angle_beta   90.00
_cell.angle_gamma   90.00
#
_symmetry.space_group_name_H-M   'P 1'
#
loop_
_entity.id
_entity.type
_entity.pdbx_description
1 polymer ?
#
loop_
_entity_poly.entity_id
_entity_poly.type
_entity_poly.pdbx_seq_one_letter_code
_entity_poly.pdbx_strand_id
1 'polypeptide(L)' 'MNFCRENSYLVIKIKDMEEALDFEELREMASLSEKVEGYRVVNGKAPLECVVVESDWPNYEKTWQEIEGLE' A
#
# COMPACT_ATOMS: atom_id res chain seq x y z
N MET A 1 3.84 -17.46 -18.16
CA MET A 1 2.67 -17.14 -17.31
C MET A 1 2.17 -15.78 -17.79
N ASN A 2 0.87 -15.56 -17.91
CA ASN A 2 0.37 -14.22 -18.26
C ASN A 2 0.38 -13.38 -16.98
N PHE A 3 1.13 -12.28 -17.01
CA PHE A 3 1.10 -11.26 -15.96
C PHE A 3 -0.34 -10.81 -15.71
N CYS A 4 -0.80 -10.88 -14.46
CA CYS A 4 -2.12 -10.43 -14.05
C CYS A 4 -1.95 -9.46 -12.89
N ARG A 5 -2.55 -8.28 -12.98
CA ARG A 5 -2.50 -7.28 -11.91
C ARG A 5 -3.32 -7.80 -10.72
N GLU A 6 -2.64 -8.31 -9.70
CA GLU A 6 -3.29 -8.79 -8.47
C GLU A 6 -3.61 -7.62 -7.53
N ASN A 7 -4.86 -7.58 -7.03
CA ASN A 7 -5.27 -6.66 -5.97
C ASN A 7 -4.85 -7.21 -4.59
N SER A 8 -3.55 -7.31 -4.36
CA SER A 8 -2.97 -7.89 -3.12
C SER A 8 -2.81 -6.87 -1.98
N TYR A 9 -3.12 -5.60 -2.23
CA TYR A 9 -2.91 -4.50 -1.28
C TYR A 9 -4.15 -3.63 -1.15
N LEU A 10 -4.44 -3.20 0.07
CA LEU A 10 -5.28 -2.05 0.36
C LEU A 10 -4.36 -0.84 0.51
N VAL A 11 -4.47 0.13 -0.39
CA VAL A 11 -3.71 1.39 -0.34
C VAL A 11 -4.70 2.52 -0.06
N ILE A 12 -4.48 3.26 1.03
CA ILE A 12 -5.30 4.40 1.42
C ILE A 12 -4.39 5.63 1.43
N LYS A 13 -4.79 6.67 0.69
CA LYS A 13 -4.09 7.96 0.69
C LYS A 13 -4.38 8.66 2.01
N ILE A 14 -3.33 9.01 2.76
CA ILE A 14 -3.48 9.61 4.10
C ILE A 14 -4.34 10.87 4.04
N LYS A 15 -4.14 11.72 3.04
CA LYS A 15 -4.94 12.95 2.89
C LYS A 15 -6.43 12.66 2.73
N ASP A 16 -6.78 11.71 1.87
CA ASP A 16 -8.18 11.35 1.63
C ASP A 16 -8.80 10.73 2.89
N MET A 17 -8.02 9.96 3.64
CA MET A 17 -8.42 9.41 4.94
C MET A 17 -8.69 10.51 5.98
N GLU A 18 -7.80 11.50 6.09
CA GLU A 18 -7.94 12.64 7.01
C GLU A 18 -9.14 13.54 6.64
N GLU A 19 -9.49 13.64 5.36
CA GLU A 19 -10.65 14.41 4.90
C GLU A 19 -11.97 13.63 5.05
N ALA A 20 -11.93 12.29 4.98
CA ALA A 20 -13.13 11.45 5.00
C ALA A 20 -13.54 10.95 6.38
N LEU A 21 -12.59 10.76 7.30
CA LEU A 21 -12.82 10.12 8.60
C LEU A 21 -12.85 11.12 9.74
N ASP A 22 -13.64 10.80 10.77
CA ASP A 22 -13.60 11.54 12.03
C ASP A 22 -12.45 11.11 12.95
N PHE A 23 -12.32 11.77 14.10
CA PHE A 23 -11.23 11.50 15.04
C PHE A 23 -11.25 10.07 15.61
N GLU A 24 -12.43 9.51 15.88
CA GLU A 24 -12.54 8.15 16.42
C GLU A 24 -12.16 7.11 15.36
N GLU A 25 -12.63 7.31 14.13
CA GLU A 25 -12.31 6.48 12.98
C GLU A 25 -10.82 6.53 12.62
N LEU A 26 -10.19 7.72 12.63
CA LEU A 26 -8.74 7.87 12.42
C LEU A 26 -7.93 7.13 13.49
N ARG A 27 -8.38 7.18 14.76
CA ARG A 27 -7.74 6.45 15.86
C ARG A 27 -7.87 4.95 15.69
N GLU A 28 -9.05 4.47 15.27
CA GLU A 28 -9.27 3.06 14.98
C GLU A 28 -8.39 2.59 13.82
N MET A 29 -8.33 3.36 12.73
CA MET A 29 -7.48 3.08 11.57
C MET A 29 -6.00 2.98 11.95
N ALA A 30 -5.50 3.89 12.79
CA ALA A 30 -4.13 3.84 13.28
C ALA A 30 -3.86 2.55 14.09
N SER A 31 -4.77 2.18 15.00
CA SER A 31 -4.63 0.98 15.83
C SER A 31 -4.67 -0.31 15.00
N LEU A 32 -5.56 -0.38 14.01
CA LEU A 32 -5.65 -1.55 13.12
C LEU A 32 -4.42 -1.66 12.23
N SER A 33 -3.91 -0.54 11.71
CA SER A 33 -2.69 -0.50 10.89
C SER A 33 -1.47 -0.99 11.67
N GLU A 34 -1.27 -0.49 12.89
CA GLU A 34 -0.18 -0.92 13.77
C GLU A 34 -0.25 -2.42 14.09
N LYS A 35 -1.44 -2.96 14.32
CA LYS A 35 -1.64 -4.39 14.57
C LYS A 35 -1.20 -5.26 13.37
N VAL A 36 -1.54 -4.84 12.15
CA VAL A 36 -1.18 -5.55 10.91
C VAL A 36 0.33 -5.47 10.66
N GLU A 37 0.93 -4.30 10.90
CA GLU A 37 2.39 -4.13 10.82
C GLU A 37 3.11 -5.01 11.85
N GLY A 38 2.63 -5.00 13.11
CA GLY A 38 3.16 -5.83 14.19
C GLY A 38 3.09 -7.33 13.90
N TYR A 39 2.03 -7.79 13.21
CA TYR A 39 1.94 -9.19 12.75
C TYR A 39 3.14 -9.59 11.88
N ARG A 40 3.64 -8.71 11.01
CA ARG A 40 4.82 -9.02 10.18
C ARG A 40 6.03 -9.33 11.05
N VAL A 41 6.32 -8.45 12.00
CA VAL A 41 7.48 -8.55 12.89
C VAL A 41 7.40 -9.81 13.75
N VAL A 42 6.23 -10.08 14.36
CA VAL A 42 5.98 -11.28 15.18
C VAL A 42 6.18 -12.58 14.39
N ASN A 43 5.93 -12.54 13.08
CA ASN A 43 6.12 -13.69 12.18
C ASN A 43 7.48 -13.68 11.45
N GLY A 44 8.47 -12.91 11.94
CA GLY A 44 9.83 -12.89 11.40
C GLY A 44 9.96 -12.23 10.02
N LYS A 45 8.95 -11.46 9.59
CA LYS A 45 8.98 -10.69 8.35
C LYS A 45 9.48 -9.27 8.65
N ALA A 46 10.26 -8.71 7.72
CA ALA A 46 10.61 -7.30 7.76
C ALA A 46 9.36 -6.40 7.65
N PRO A 47 9.40 -5.17 8.16
CA PRO A 47 8.39 -4.15 7.87
C PRO A 47 8.10 -4.06 6.37
N LEU A 48 6.87 -3.71 6.01
CA LEU A 48 6.54 -3.50 4.59
C LEU A 48 7.13 -2.16 4.17
N GLU A 49 8.03 -2.20 3.19
CA GLU A 49 8.64 -1.01 2.60
C GLU A 49 8.41 -1.08 1.09
N CYS A 50 7.76 -0.05 0.52
CA CYS A 50 7.45 -0.01 -0.90
C CYS A 50 7.31 1.43 -1.40
N VAL A 51 7.45 1.61 -2.70
CA VAL A 51 7.08 2.84 -3.40
C VAL A 51 5.72 2.63 -4.03
N VAL A 52 4.80 3.57 -3.78
CA VAL A 52 3.52 3.64 -4.49
C VAL A 52 3.68 4.63 -5.65
N VAL A 53 3.24 4.21 -6.83
CA VAL A 53 3.18 5.09 -8.01
C VAL A 53 1.71 5.21 -8.41
N GLU A 54 1.14 6.40 -8.21
CA GLU A 54 -0.25 6.68 -8.59
C GLU A 54 -0.38 6.74 -10.12
N SER A 55 -1.55 6.38 -10.65
CA SER A 55 -1.78 6.33 -12.11
C SER A 55 -1.69 7.67 -12.82
N ASP A 56 -1.85 8.77 -12.08
CA ASP A 56 -1.72 10.13 -12.56
C ASP A 56 -0.27 10.66 -12.47
N TRP A 57 0.66 9.91 -11.87
CA TRP A 57 2.06 10.32 -11.81
C TRP A 57 2.76 10.02 -13.13
N PRO A 58 3.68 10.90 -13.59
CA PRO A 58 4.41 10.71 -14.85
C PRO A 58 5.17 9.39 -14.96
N ASN A 59 5.52 8.80 -13.82
CA ASN A 59 6.35 7.61 -13.74
C ASN A 59 5.53 6.31 -13.85
N TYR A 60 4.20 6.35 -13.77
CA TYR A 60 3.35 5.16 -13.68
C TYR A 60 3.58 4.15 -14.79
N GLU A 61 3.49 4.58 -16.04
CA GLU A 61 3.63 3.71 -17.20
C GLU A 61 5.05 3.15 -17.31
N LYS A 62 6.06 3.97 -17.00
CA LYS A 62 7.46 3.55 -17.00
C LYS A 62 7.72 2.49 -15.93
N THR A 63 7.18 2.67 -14.72
CA THR A 63 7.30 1.69 -13.63
C THR A 63 6.65 0.36 -14.01
N TRP A 64 5.51 0.37 -14.70
CA TRP A 64 4.92 -0.87 -15.23
C TRP A 64 5.82 -1.59 -16.22
N GLN A 65 6.38 -0.88 -17.19
CA GLN A 65 7.30 -1.46 -18.17
C GLN A 65 8.55 -2.06 -17.50
N GLU A 66 9.07 -1.41 -16.46
CA GLU A 66 10.18 -1.94 -15.67
C GLU A 66 9.79 -3.24 -14.94
N ILE A 67 8.60 -3.30 -14.32
CA ILE A 67 8.12 -4.49 -13.62
C ILE A 67 7.86 -5.66 -14.58
N GLU A 68 7.19 -5.41 -15.71
CA GLU A 68 6.91 -6.44 -16.73
C GLU A 68 8.19 -7.00 -17.35
N GLY A 69 9.25 -6.20 -17.44
CA GLY A 69 10.57 -6.64 -17.91
C GLY A 69 11.39 -7.46 -16.89
N LEU A 70 10.92 -7.59 -15.64
CA LEU A 70 11.57 -8.39 -14.59
C LEU A 70 11.05 -9.85 -14.56
N GLU A 71 9.96 -10.16 -15.26
CA GLU A 71 9.40 -11.52 -15.41
C GLU A 71 9.93 -12.26 -16.65
#